data_AF-A0A4Q6F5X4-F1
#
_entry.id   AF-A0A4Q6F5X4-F1
#
_cell.length_a   1.000
_cell.length_b   1.000
_cell.length_c   1.000
_cell.angle_alpha   90.00
_cell.angle_beta   90.00
_cell.angle_gamma   90.00
#
_symmetry.space_group_name_H-M   'P 1'
#
loop_
_entity.id
_entity.type
_entity.pdbx_description
1 polymer ?
#
loop_
_entity_poly.entity_id
_entity_poly.type
_entity_poly.pdbx_seq_one_letter_code
_entity_poly.pdbx_strand_id
1 'polypeptide(L)'
;MKHQRILCATALSALSLSLPQIAFSQQILPAKEVNSSKSVAAKPDILFLLVDDLGYADVSWHGGKFKTPNVDSIANSGARLEQFYVQPLCSPTRASLLTGRYPMRYELQVGVVRPWAQYGLPLEERTLPQALRESGYTTAMVGKWH
;
A
#
# COMPACT_ATOMS: atom_id res chain seq x y z
N MET A 1 -27.67 39.17 -19.47
CA MET A 1 -26.49 39.72 -20.19
C MET A 1 -25.59 38.53 -20.53
N LYS A 2 -25.84 37.75 -21.59
CA LYS A 2 -25.60 38.00 -23.03
C LYS A 2 -24.20 38.54 -23.34
N HIS A 3 -23.32 37.66 -23.83
CA HIS A 3 -22.31 37.82 -24.92
C HIS A 3 -21.65 36.42 -25.10
N GLN A 4 -21.96 35.54 -26.08
CA GLN A 4 -21.68 35.55 -27.53
C GLN A 4 -20.24 36.01 -27.87
N ARG A 5 -19.29 35.11 -28.22
CA ARG A 5 -19.02 34.34 -29.48
C ARG A 5 -18.10 35.10 -30.46
N ILE A 6 -16.91 34.56 -30.78
CA ILE A 6 -16.11 34.72 -32.04
C ILE A 6 -15.18 33.49 -32.14
N LEU A 7 -15.48 32.41 -32.89
CA LEU A 7 -15.21 32.10 -34.32
C LEU A 7 -13.83 32.52 -34.88
N CYS A 8 -12.96 31.53 -35.16
CA CYS A 8 -11.91 31.66 -36.16
C CYS A 8 -12.04 30.50 -37.16
N ALA A 9 -12.54 30.82 -38.35
CA ALA A 9 -12.59 29.94 -39.50
C ALA A 9 -11.51 30.39 -40.48
N THR A 10 -10.63 29.48 -40.89
CA THR A 10 -9.77 29.67 -42.06
C THR A 10 -10.00 28.51 -42.99
N ALA A 11 -10.63 28.82 -44.12
CA ALA A 11 -10.82 27.94 -45.25
C ALA A 11 -9.48 27.63 -45.92
N LEU A 12 -9.26 26.37 -46.27
CA LEU A 12 -8.30 25.99 -47.31
C LEU A 12 -9.00 25.01 -48.25
N SER A 13 -9.16 25.46 -49.49
CA SER A 13 -9.73 24.75 -50.62
C SER A 13 -8.75 23.71 -51.17
N ALA A 14 -9.21 22.48 -51.42
CA ALA A 14 -8.68 21.65 -52.51
C ALA A 14 -9.61 20.48 -52.87
N LEU A 15 -9.96 20.47 -54.16
CA LEU A 15 -10.19 19.36 -55.08
C LEU A 15 -11.17 18.20 -54.76
N SER A 16 -12.07 18.06 -55.72
CA SER A 16 -13.06 17.04 -56.00
C SER A 16 -12.48 15.63 -56.25
N LEU A 17 -12.94 14.64 -55.48
CA LEU A 17 -13.22 13.29 -55.98
C LEU A 17 -14.50 12.78 -55.30
N SER A 18 -15.52 12.48 -56.11
CA SER A 18 -16.80 11.92 -55.70
C SER A 18 -16.64 10.43 -55.34
N LEU A 19 -16.58 10.13 -54.05
CA LEU A 19 -16.80 8.79 -53.50
C LEU A 19 -18.20 8.73 -52.88
N PRO A 20 -18.90 7.58 -52.94
CA PRO A 20 -20.25 7.45 -52.42
C PRO A 20 -20.23 7.61 -50.90
N GLN A 21 -20.92 8.64 -50.39
CA GLN A 21 -21.09 8.82 -48.96
C GLN A 21 -22.06 7.76 -48.44
N ILE A 22 -21.52 6.74 -47.79
CA ILE A 22 -22.28 5.90 -46.87
C ILE A 22 -22.64 6.79 -45.67
N ALA A 23 -23.89 7.24 -45.64
CA ALA A 23 -24.43 8.03 -44.53
C ALA A 23 -24.53 7.12 -43.29
N PHE A 24 -23.47 7.10 -42.48
CA PHE A 24 -23.51 6.52 -41.16
C PHE A 24 -24.28 7.49 -40.25
N SER A 25 -25.55 7.21 -40.02
CA SER A 25 -26.35 7.90 -39.01
C SER A 25 -25.72 7.62 -37.65
N GLN A 26 -24.88 8.53 -37.16
CA GLN A 26 -24.44 8.53 -35.76
C GLN A 26 -25.63 8.98 -34.92
N GLN A 27 -26.44 8.01 -34.51
CA GLN A 27 -27.41 8.20 -33.45
C GLN A 27 -26.61 8.32 -32.15
N ILE A 28 -26.24 9.56 -31.80
CA ILE A 28 -25.64 9.90 -30.51
C ILE A 28 -26.72 9.63 -29.45
N LEU A 29 -26.72 8.42 -28.90
CA LEU A 29 -27.48 8.13 -27.70
C LEU A 29 -26.88 8.98 -26.57
N PRO A 30 -27.69 9.68 -25.76
CA PRO A 30 -27.17 10.48 -24.68
C PRO A 30 -26.38 9.57 -23.75
N ALA A 31 -25.10 9.91 -23.54
CA ALA A 31 -24.28 9.25 -22.54
C ALA A 31 -25.02 9.36 -21.20
N LYS A 32 -25.49 8.23 -20.68
CA LYS A 32 -26.08 8.14 -19.35
C LYS A 32 -24.99 8.59 -18.38
N GLU A 33 -25.13 9.79 -17.81
CA GLU A 33 -24.26 10.25 -16.74
C GLU A 33 -24.38 9.26 -15.58
N VAL A 34 -23.40 8.36 -15.48
CA VAL A 34 -23.21 7.54 -14.31
C VAL A 34 -22.64 8.48 -13.27
N ASN A 35 -23.54 9.05 -12.47
CA ASN A 35 -23.19 9.66 -11.19
C ASN A 35 -22.63 8.56 -10.29
N SER A 36 -21.35 8.26 -10.50
CA SER A 36 -20.54 7.47 -9.58
C SER A 36 -20.32 8.37 -8.37
N SER A 37 -21.27 8.33 -7.43
CA SER A 37 -21.04 8.80 -6.08
C SER A 37 -19.92 7.95 -5.51
N LYS A 38 -18.68 8.41 -5.70
CA LYS A 38 -17.50 7.84 -5.09
C LYS A 38 -17.70 7.99 -3.59
N SER A 39 -18.29 6.97 -2.95
CA SER A 39 -18.31 6.89 -1.50
C SER A 39 -16.84 6.98 -1.11
N VAL A 40 -16.48 8.03 -0.36
CA VAL A 40 -15.14 8.13 0.23
C VAL A 40 -14.97 6.85 1.02
N ALA A 41 -14.16 5.91 0.51
CA ALA A 41 -13.98 4.62 1.14
C ALA A 41 -13.49 4.89 2.55
N ALA A 42 -14.22 4.40 3.54
CA ALA A 42 -13.85 4.57 4.93
C ALA A 42 -12.43 4.05 5.12
N LYS A 43 -11.61 4.83 5.83
CA LYS A 43 -10.22 4.51 6.05
C LYS A 43 -10.12 3.23 6.89
N PRO A 44 -9.38 2.19 6.47
CA PRO A 44 -9.36 0.92 7.19
C PRO A 44 -8.52 1.03 8.46
N ASP A 45 -8.93 0.32 9.51
CA ASP A 45 -8.07 0.08 10.68
C ASP A 45 -6.96 -0.92 10.32
N ILE A 46 -5.75 -0.65 10.82
CA ILE A 46 -4.56 -1.44 10.50
C ILE A 46 -4.03 -2.06 11.80
N LEU A 47 -3.97 -3.39 11.82
CA LEU A 47 -3.41 -4.16 12.94
C LEU A 47 -2.18 -4.93 12.47
N PHE A 48 -1.02 -4.64 13.06
CA PHE A 48 0.20 -5.42 12.88
C PHE A 48 0.38 -6.41 14.04
N LEU A 49 0.32 -7.71 13.73
CA LEU A 49 0.65 -8.78 14.66
C LEU A 49 2.06 -9.29 14.35
N LEU A 50 3.03 -8.94 15.19
CA LEU A 50 4.42 -9.36 15.02
C LEU A 50 4.81 -10.35 16.13
N VAL A 51 5.10 -11.58 15.73
CA VAL A 51 5.50 -12.68 16.62
C VAL A 51 7.03 -12.75 16.69
N ASP A 52 7.56 -12.94 17.91
CA ASP A 52 9.01 -13.05 18.15
C ASP A 52 9.43 -14.52 18.02
N ASP A 53 10.52 -14.78 17.30
CA ASP A 53 11.14 -16.10 17.11
C ASP A 53 10.20 -17.22 16.61
N LEU A 54 9.22 -16.89 15.76
CA LEU A 54 8.36 -17.88 15.10
C LEU A 54 9.06 -18.45 13.86
N GLY A 55 9.34 -19.75 13.87
CA GLY A 55 9.93 -20.48 12.76
C GLY A 55 8.94 -20.76 11.63
N TYR A 56 9.46 -20.92 10.41
CA TYR A 56 8.65 -21.22 9.23
C TYR A 56 7.79 -22.48 9.42
N ALA A 57 8.32 -23.51 10.09
CA ALA A 57 7.65 -24.79 10.30
C ALA A 57 6.90 -24.90 11.65
N ASP A 58 6.72 -23.80 12.40
CA ASP A 58 6.03 -23.85 13.69
C ASP A 58 4.50 -23.80 13.56
N VAL A 59 4.02 -23.21 12.46
CA VAL A 59 2.60 -23.03 12.15
C VAL A 59 1.99 -24.29 11.54
N SER A 60 0.73 -24.56 11.87
CA SER A 60 0.09 -25.84 11.51
C SER A 60 -0.01 -26.06 10.00
N TRP A 61 -0.22 -24.99 9.21
CA TRP A 61 -0.34 -25.08 7.74
C TRP A 61 0.99 -25.38 7.03
N HIS A 62 2.13 -25.25 7.72
CA HIS A 62 3.44 -25.73 7.25
C HIS A 62 3.82 -27.09 7.87
N GLY A 63 2.85 -27.82 8.44
CA GLY A 63 3.09 -29.11 9.06
C GLY A 63 3.71 -29.01 10.47
N GLY A 64 3.59 -27.86 11.11
CA GLY A 64 4.08 -27.65 12.47
C GLY A 64 3.41 -28.55 13.50
N LYS A 65 4.16 -28.85 14.57
CA LYS A 65 3.69 -29.75 15.64
C LYS A 65 2.57 -29.14 16.48
N PHE A 66 2.45 -27.81 16.49
CA PHE A 66 1.52 -27.07 17.31
C PHE A 66 0.24 -26.75 16.53
N LYS A 67 -0.90 -26.83 17.22
CA LYS A 67 -2.18 -26.40 16.66
C LYS A 67 -2.31 -24.88 16.81
N THR A 68 -2.49 -24.17 15.70
CA THR A 68 -2.55 -22.70 15.65
C THR A 68 -3.89 -22.18 15.09
N PRO A 69 -5.06 -22.67 15.56
CA PRO A 69 -6.33 -22.52 14.85
C PRO A 69 -6.74 -21.07 14.53
N ASN A 70 -6.44 -20.11 15.43
CA ASN A 70 -6.75 -18.70 15.20
C ASN A 70 -5.86 -18.08 14.11
N VAL A 71 -4.58 -18.44 14.08
CA VAL A 71 -3.64 -17.96 13.06
C VAL A 71 -3.97 -18.61 11.71
N ASP A 72 -4.33 -19.90 11.73
CA ASP A 72 -4.76 -20.66 10.55
C ASP A 72 -6.02 -20.03 9.92
N SER A 73 -6.97 -19.60 10.75
CA SER A 73 -8.16 -18.89 10.28
C SER A 73 -7.81 -17.60 9.54
N ILE A 74 -6.85 -16.82 10.05
CA ILE A 74 -6.38 -15.59 9.40
C ILE A 74 -5.73 -15.95 8.06
N ALA A 75 -4.81 -16.92 8.07
CA ALA A 75 -4.09 -17.36 6.87
C ALA A 75 -5.03 -17.88 5.76
N ASN A 76 -6.09 -18.60 6.12
CA ASN A 76 -7.07 -19.15 5.17
C ASN A 76 -8.04 -18.09 4.61
N SER A 77 -8.26 -17.00 5.35
CA SER A 77 -9.18 -15.92 4.94
C SER A 77 -8.52 -14.78 4.18
N GLY A 78 -7.18 -14.76 4.14
CA GLY A 78 -6.39 -13.66 3.59
C GLY A 78 -5.36 -14.09 2.55
N ALA A 79 -4.41 -13.21 2.30
CA ALA A 79 -3.25 -13.52 1.47
C ALA A 79 -2.14 -14.15 2.32
N ARG A 80 -1.54 -15.23 1.81
CA ARG A 80 -0.37 -15.88 2.42
C ARG A 80 0.86 -15.65 1.57
N LEU A 81 1.96 -15.28 2.21
CA LEU A 81 3.25 -15.05 1.56
C LEU A 81 4.17 -16.24 1.86
N GLU A 82 4.38 -17.12 0.89
CA GLU A 82 5.27 -18.29 1.01
C GLU A 82 6.76 -17.90 1.03
N GLN A 83 7.07 -16.70 0.54
CA GLN A 83 8.44 -16.18 0.40
C GLN A 83 8.55 -14.78 1.03
N PHE A 84 8.35 -14.72 2.36
CA PHE A 84 8.49 -13.51 3.15
C PHE A 84 9.79 -13.54 3.96
N TYR A 85 10.66 -12.54 3.76
CA TYR A 85 12.01 -12.52 4.34
C TYR A 85 12.20 -11.36 5.31
N VAL A 86 13.01 -11.61 6.33
CA VAL A 86 13.37 -10.66 7.39
C VAL A 86 14.87 -10.73 7.69
N GLN A 87 15.35 -9.90 8.62
CA GLN A 87 16.71 -10.01 9.13
C GLN A 87 16.78 -11.16 10.16
N PRO A 88 17.95 -11.79 10.35
CA PRO A 88 18.05 -12.96 11.22
C PRO A 88 17.97 -12.65 12.72
N LEU A 89 17.77 -11.38 13.11
CA LEU A 89 17.75 -10.92 14.50
C LEU A 89 16.61 -9.91 14.74
N CYS A 90 16.21 -9.76 16.01
CA CYS A 90 15.06 -8.93 16.41
C CYS A 90 15.21 -7.44 16.06
N SER A 91 16.20 -6.72 16.62
CA SER A 91 16.41 -5.28 16.32
C SER A 91 16.47 -4.96 14.83
N PRO A 92 17.31 -5.63 14.01
CA PRO A 92 17.40 -5.26 12.61
C PRO A 92 16.11 -5.53 11.85
N THR A 93 15.36 -6.58 12.20
CA THR A 93 14.04 -6.86 11.60
C THR A 93 13.03 -5.77 11.94
N ARG A 94 12.95 -5.37 13.21
CA ARG A 94 11.96 -4.38 13.66
C ARG A 94 12.32 -2.97 13.23
N ALA A 95 13.60 -2.62 13.20
CA ALA A 95 14.06 -1.38 12.60
C ALA A 95 13.70 -1.32 11.10
N SER A 96 13.90 -2.43 10.37
CA SER A 96 13.50 -2.52 8.96
C SER A 96 11.99 -2.41 8.77
N LEU A 97 11.19 -3.05 9.63
CA LEU A 97 9.73 -2.96 9.60
C LEU A 97 9.24 -1.52 9.85
N LEU A 98 9.83 -0.84 10.84
CA LEU A 98 9.41 0.52 11.21
C LEU A 98 9.84 1.55 10.17
N THR A 99 10.98 1.39 9.52
CA THR A 99 11.53 2.41 8.61
C THR A 99 11.37 2.10 7.13
N GLY A 100 11.11 0.84 6.77
CA GLY A 100 11.17 0.37 5.38
C GLY A 100 12.58 0.38 4.79
N ARG A 101 13.62 0.44 5.62
CA ARG A 101 15.02 0.63 5.22
C ARG A 101 15.92 -0.46 5.78
N TYR A 102 16.95 -0.82 5.02
CA TYR A 102 17.96 -1.77 5.49
C TYR A 102 18.69 -1.26 6.74
N PRO A 103 18.97 -2.15 7.73
CA PRO A 103 19.51 -1.77 9.02
C PRO A 103 20.95 -1.24 8.96
N MET A 104 21.67 -1.57 7.88
CA MET A 104 23.02 -1.07 7.62
C MET A 104 23.11 0.45 7.48
N ARG A 105 21.99 1.12 7.19
CA ARG A 105 21.96 2.58 7.06
C ARG A 105 22.11 3.32 8.39
N TYR A 106 21.91 2.62 9.50
CA TYR A 106 21.92 3.18 10.85
C TYR A 106 22.56 2.21 11.86
N GLU A 107 23.50 1.38 11.37
CA GLU A 107 24.40 0.56 12.18
C GLU A 107 23.72 -0.52 13.06
N LEU A 108 22.45 -0.84 12.80
CA LEU A 108 21.70 -1.86 13.55
C LEU A 108 21.84 -3.29 12.97
N GLN A 109 22.71 -3.49 11.96
CA GLN A 109 22.98 -4.81 11.38
C GLN A 109 23.85 -5.71 12.27
N VAL A 110 24.57 -5.11 13.24
CA VAL A 110 25.63 -5.81 13.99
C VAL A 110 25.11 -6.71 15.11
N GLY A 111 23.85 -6.56 15.50
CA GLY A 111 23.28 -7.42 16.54
C GLY A 111 22.02 -6.90 17.21
N VAL A 112 21.74 -7.56 18.32
CA VAL A 112 20.61 -7.32 19.22
C VAL A 112 20.92 -6.12 20.12
N VAL A 113 20.13 -5.05 20.07
CA VAL A 113 20.29 -3.85 20.92
C VAL A 113 20.14 -4.27 22.39
N ARG A 114 21.18 -4.06 23.18
CA ARG A 114 21.20 -4.49 24.59
C ARG A 114 20.53 -3.45 25.48
N PRO A 115 20.01 -3.82 26.66
CA PRO A 115 19.39 -2.88 27.59
C PRO A 115 20.30 -1.72 28.03
N TRP A 116 21.62 -1.93 28.02
CA TRP A 116 22.63 -0.91 28.36
C TRP A 116 23.18 -0.16 27.15
N ALA A 117 22.71 -0.46 25.93
CA ALA A 117 23.17 0.21 24.73
C ALA A 117 22.83 1.70 24.77
N GLN A 118 23.76 2.54 24.32
CA GLN A 118 23.56 3.98 24.16
C GLN A 118 23.16 4.35 22.72
N TYR A 119 22.80 3.35 21.92
CA TYR A 119 22.38 3.47 20.53
C TYR A 119 21.07 2.70 20.32
N GLY A 120 20.36 3.06 19.26
CA GLY A 120 19.08 2.47 18.89
C GLY A 120 18.66 2.93 17.51
N LEU A 121 17.36 2.85 17.21
CA LEU A 121 16.84 3.45 15.99
C LEU A 121 17.02 4.98 16.05
N PRO A 122 17.69 5.63 15.07
CA PRO A 122 17.87 7.08 15.07
C PRO A 122 16.54 7.82 15.10
N LEU A 123 16.46 8.92 15.85
CA LEU A 123 15.23 9.68 16.04
C LEU A 123 14.82 10.47 14.79
N GLU A 124 15.77 10.68 13.89
CA GLU A 124 15.61 11.36 12.61
C GLU A 124 14.96 10.46 11.54
N GLU A 125 14.94 9.14 11.75
CA GLU A 125 14.29 8.21 10.82
C GLU A 125 12.76 8.30 10.96
N ARG A 126 12.09 8.47 9.82
CA ARG A 126 10.63 8.51 9.75
C ARG A 126 10.08 7.09 9.82
N THR A 127 9.31 6.80 10.86
CA THR A 127 8.72 5.49 11.10
C THR A 127 7.33 5.34 10.49
N LEU A 128 6.92 4.10 10.22
CA LEU A 128 5.60 3.74 9.71
C LEU A 128 4.47 4.28 10.61
N PRO A 129 4.51 4.17 11.95
CA PRO A 129 3.49 4.78 12.80
C PRO A 129 3.44 6.31 12.71
N GLN A 130 4.56 7.00 12.48
CA GLN A 130 4.57 8.46 12.26
C GLN A 130 3.91 8.80 10.92
N ALA A 131 4.26 8.09 9.84
CA ALA A 131 3.64 8.28 8.54
C ALA A 131 2.11 8.02 8.56
N LEU A 132 1.68 7.00 9.30
CA LEU A 132 0.25 6.71 9.51
C LEU A 132 -0.43 7.83 10.31
N ARG A 133 0.22 8.36 11.35
CA ARG A 133 -0.30 9.47 12.17
C ARG A 133 -0.47 10.75 11.35
N GLU A 134 0.51 11.10 10.52
CA GLU A 134 0.41 12.22 9.57
C GLU A 134 -0.77 12.05 8.60
N SER A 135 -1.13 10.81 8.28
CA SER A 135 -2.30 10.49 7.45
C SER A 135 -3.62 10.52 8.23
N GLY A 136 -3.63 10.85 9.52
CA GLY A 136 -4.82 10.91 10.38
C GLY A 136 -5.17 9.61 11.10
N TYR A 137 -4.22 8.67 11.25
CA TYR A 137 -4.42 7.50 12.13
C TYR A 137 -4.06 7.81 13.59
N THR A 138 -4.80 7.20 14.52
CA THR A 138 -4.30 7.02 15.89
C THR A 138 -3.39 5.80 15.92
N THR A 139 -2.21 5.94 16.48
CA THR A 139 -1.21 4.87 16.52
C THR A 139 -0.86 4.49 17.96
N ALA A 140 -0.80 3.19 18.22
CA ALA A 140 -0.43 2.61 19.51
C ALA A 140 0.42 1.36 19.28
N MET A 141 1.24 1.01 20.27
CA MET A 141 2.05 -0.20 20.27
C MET A 141 1.98 -0.87 21.63
N VAL A 142 1.88 -2.19 21.63
CA VAL A 142 1.87 -3.03 22.84
C VAL A 142 2.87 -4.17 22.64
N GLY A 143 3.69 -4.43 23.66
CA GLY A 143 4.67 -5.52 23.65
C GLY A 143 6.10 -5.07 23.40
N LYS A 144 6.90 -5.93 22.75
CA LYS A 144 8.35 -5.75 22.57
C LYS A 144 8.66 -4.64 21.57
N TRP A 145 9.36 -3.60 22.02
CA TRP A 145 9.89 -2.51 21.16
C TRP A 145 11.01 -2.98 20.25
N HIS A 146 12.02 -3.59 20.89
CA HIS A 146 13.28 -3.99 20.30
C HIS A 146 13.13 -4.89 19.10
#